data_AF-A0A2U3LLA1-F1
#
_entry.id   AF-A0A2U3LLA1-F1
#
_cell.length_a   1.000
_cell.length_b   1.000
_cell.length_c   1.000
_cell.angle_alpha   90.00
_cell.angle_beta   90.00
_cell.angle_gamma   90.00
#
_symmetry.space_group_name_H-M   'P 1'
#
loop_
_entity.id
_entity.type
_entity.pdbx_description
1 polymer ?
#
loop_
_entity_poly.entity_id
_entity_poly.type
_entity_poly.pdbx_seq_one_letter_code
_entity_poly.pdbx_strand_id
1 'polypeptide(L)'
;MRKAIAALAVLAAAVLAQQTRKEIVRPSTPHDDSKPNSPSVPDVVAINGKFERILTLRFKYQTDLLAGMEKMVKEQKIKNAVILSAFGSVRNYHIHQVTNRTFPSKDTYVQDPTAPADLIGMGGYIINGTIHAHLTLATPNGAFGGHLEPGTNVFTFATVCIGVFEDGIDISRIDDKTWR
;
A
#
# COMPACT_ATOMS: atom_id res chain seq x y z
N MET A 1 -18.43 29.93 -30.08
CA MET A 1 -17.29 29.86 -29.13
C MET A 1 -17.68 29.36 -27.73
N ARG A 2 -18.70 29.92 -27.04
CA ARG A 2 -19.10 29.47 -25.67
C ARG A 2 -19.53 27.99 -25.57
N LYS A 3 -20.27 27.46 -26.56
CA LYS A 3 -20.68 26.03 -26.58
C LYS A 3 -19.50 25.07 -26.81
N ALA A 4 -18.48 25.47 -27.56
CA ALA A 4 -17.27 24.68 -27.78
C ALA A 4 -16.39 24.63 -26.53
N ILE A 5 -16.30 25.74 -25.79
CA ILE A 5 -15.58 25.80 -24.50
C ILE A 5 -16.28 24.93 -23.44
N ALA A 6 -17.61 24.95 -23.39
CA ALA A 6 -18.37 24.08 -22.48
C ALA A 6 -18.21 22.59 -22.83
N ALA A 7 -18.23 22.23 -24.12
CA ALA A 7 -18.00 20.85 -24.55
C ALA A 7 -16.56 20.36 -24.26
N LEU A 8 -15.55 21.22 -24.44
CA LEU A 8 -14.17 20.90 -24.06
C LEU A 8 -14.01 20.72 -22.54
N ALA A 9 -14.67 21.55 -21.73
CA ALA A 9 -14.61 21.45 -20.27
C ALA A 9 -15.28 20.17 -19.74
N VAL A 10 -16.40 19.75 -20.35
CA VAL A 10 -17.08 18.48 -20.01
C VAL A 10 -16.24 17.26 -20.41
N LEU A 11 -15.60 17.28 -21.59
CA LEU A 11 -14.67 16.21 -21.98
C LEU A 11 -13.47 16.11 -21.03
N ALA A 12 -12.88 17.25 -20.64
CA ALA A 12 -11.73 17.27 -19.74
C ALA A 12 -12.08 16.74 -18.32
N ALA A 13 -13.27 17.06 -17.82
CA ALA A 13 -13.75 16.55 -16.53
C ALA A 13 -14.02 15.04 -16.54
N ALA A 14 -14.50 14.50 -17.67
CA ALA A 14 -14.73 13.06 -17.83
C ALA A 14 -13.42 12.24 -17.81
N VAL A 15 -12.34 12.79 -18.37
CA VAL A 15 -11.01 12.13 -18.38
C VAL A 15 -10.42 12.01 -16.96
N LEU A 16 -10.69 12.98 -16.09
CA LEU A 16 -10.21 12.97 -14.70
C LEU A 16 -10.96 11.99 -13.78
N ALA A 17 -12.13 11.49 -14.21
CA ALA A 17 -12.96 10.57 -13.44
C ALA A 17 -12.73 9.10 -13.81
N GLN A 18 -11.91 8.82 -14.82
CA GLN A 18 -11.74 7.46 -15.34
C GLN A 18 -10.66 6.68 -14.57
N GLN A 19 -10.90 5.39 -14.35
CA GLN A 19 -9.88 4.49 -13.86
C GLN A 19 -8.67 4.47 -14.82
N THR A 20 -7.47 4.56 -14.25
CA THR A 20 -6.21 4.46 -15.00
C THR A 20 -5.44 3.21 -14.62
N ARG A 21 -4.63 2.72 -15.57
CA ARG A 21 -3.71 1.59 -15.39
C ARG A 21 -2.36 1.92 -15.99
N LYS A 22 -1.29 1.79 -15.21
CA LYS A 22 0.09 2.08 -15.64
C LYS A 22 1.04 0.98 -15.21
N GLU A 23 1.81 0.44 -16.14
CA GLU A 23 2.90 -0.50 -15.82
C GLU A 23 4.20 0.27 -15.58
N ILE A 24 4.95 -0.12 -14.55
CA ILE A 24 6.26 0.42 -14.20
C ILE A 24 7.22 -0.77 -13.98
N VAL A 25 8.38 -0.73 -14.64
CA VAL A 25 9.47 -1.69 -14.39
C VAL A 25 10.27 -1.22 -13.18
N ARG A 26 10.53 -2.13 -12.23
CA ARG A 26 11.32 -1.90 -11.00
C ARG A 26 12.63 -2.70 -11.07
N PRO A 27 13.64 -2.23 -11.80
CA PRO A 27 14.95 -2.89 -11.80
C PRO A 27 15.66 -2.72 -10.45
N SER A 28 16.47 -3.72 -10.08
CA SER A 28 17.54 -3.54 -9.09
C SER A 28 18.82 -3.16 -9.84
N THR A 29 19.83 -4.03 -9.87
CA THR A 29 20.99 -3.94 -10.76
C THR A 29 20.96 -5.10 -11.75
N PRO A 30 21.60 -5.04 -12.93
CA PRO A 30 21.65 -6.19 -13.84
C PRO A 30 22.21 -7.46 -13.18
N HIS A 31 23.18 -7.30 -12.27
CA HIS A 31 23.70 -8.40 -11.45
C HIS A 31 22.62 -8.91 -10.48
N ASP A 32 21.98 -8.04 -9.71
CA ASP A 32 20.96 -8.43 -8.74
C ASP A 32 19.66 -8.94 -9.36
N ASP A 33 19.32 -8.57 -10.59
CA ASP A 33 18.14 -9.09 -11.28
C ASP A 33 18.42 -10.45 -11.96
N SER A 34 19.69 -10.74 -12.30
CA SER A 34 20.08 -12.01 -12.92
C SER A 34 20.59 -13.06 -11.93
N LYS A 35 20.97 -12.66 -10.69
CA LYS A 35 21.55 -13.61 -9.73
C LYS A 35 20.55 -14.69 -9.31
N PRO A 36 21.01 -15.96 -9.22
CA PRO A 36 20.24 -17.03 -8.60
C PRO A 36 20.14 -16.81 -7.08
N ASN A 37 19.43 -17.71 -6.40
CA ASN A 37 19.46 -17.74 -4.94
C ASN A 37 20.88 -18.08 -4.44
N SER A 38 21.29 -17.42 -3.36
CA SER A 38 22.55 -17.63 -2.68
C SER A 38 22.41 -18.74 -1.63
N PRO A 39 23.32 -19.72 -1.58
CA PRO A 39 23.32 -20.73 -0.52
C PRO A 39 23.61 -20.16 0.88
N SER A 40 24.04 -18.90 0.97
CA SER A 40 24.26 -18.20 2.25
C SER A 40 22.99 -17.60 2.85
N VAL A 41 21.89 -17.55 2.09
CA VAL A 41 20.59 -17.07 2.57
C VAL A 41 19.69 -18.29 2.76
N PRO A 42 19.20 -18.55 4.00
CA PRO A 42 18.24 -19.62 4.22
C PRO A 42 16.95 -19.38 3.45
N ASP A 43 16.28 -20.46 3.01
CA ASP A 43 14.98 -20.38 2.34
C ASP A 43 13.91 -19.65 3.19
N VAL A 44 14.03 -19.74 4.52
CA VAL A 44 13.15 -19.08 5.48
C VAL A 44 13.98 -18.51 6.62
N VAL A 45 13.74 -17.23 6.96
CA VAL A 45 14.34 -16.56 8.11
C VAL A 45 13.27 -16.29 9.15
N ALA A 46 13.45 -16.84 10.35
CA ALA A 46 12.57 -16.57 11.49
C ALA A 46 13.07 -15.33 12.25
N ILE A 47 12.24 -14.30 12.34
CA ILE A 47 12.50 -13.11 13.14
C ILE A 47 11.48 -13.08 14.27
N ASN A 48 11.95 -13.15 15.51
CA ASN A 48 11.10 -13.13 16.69
C ASN A 48 10.97 -11.70 17.22
N GLY A 49 9.75 -11.29 17.53
CA GLY A 49 9.43 -10.00 18.11
C GLY A 49 8.36 -10.12 19.18
N LYS A 50 8.34 -9.15 20.10
CA LYS A 50 7.27 -8.96 21.08
C LYS A 50 6.66 -7.59 20.87
N PHE A 51 5.36 -7.45 21.15
CA PHE A 51 4.74 -6.12 21.09
C PHE A 51 5.03 -5.34 22.36
N GLU A 52 5.56 -4.14 22.20
CA GLU A 52 5.61 -3.13 23.26
C GLU A 52 4.21 -2.62 23.55
N ARG A 53 3.43 -2.34 22.50
CA ARG A 53 2.07 -1.82 22.59
C ARG A 53 1.24 -2.09 21.34
N ILE A 54 -0.08 -2.01 21.51
CA ILE A 54 -1.05 -2.04 20.41
C ILE A 54 -1.64 -0.64 20.26
N LEU A 55 -1.72 -0.17 19.02
CA LEU A 55 -2.27 1.13 18.66
C LEU A 55 -3.44 0.96 17.68
N THR A 56 -4.56 1.62 17.96
CA THR A 56 -5.71 1.67 17.04
C THR A 56 -5.81 3.07 16.45
N LEU A 57 -5.65 3.15 15.13
CA LEU A 57 -5.84 4.37 14.36
C LEU A 57 -7.25 4.41 13.81
N ARG A 58 -7.98 5.52 14.01
CA ARG A 58 -9.28 5.76 13.38
C ARG A 58 -9.20 6.97 12.47
N PHE A 59 -9.60 6.76 11.22
CA PHE A 59 -9.57 7.77 10.17
C PHE A 59 -10.96 8.35 9.96
N LYS A 60 -11.03 9.66 9.72
CA LYS A 60 -12.27 10.36 9.36
C LYS A 60 -12.44 10.42 7.84
N TYR A 61 -13.65 10.77 7.42
CA TYR A 61 -13.98 11.04 6.02
C TYR A 61 -12.94 11.90 5.30
N GLN A 62 -12.62 11.52 4.06
CA GLN A 62 -11.66 12.14 3.13
C GLN A 62 -10.20 12.13 3.58
N THR A 63 -9.86 11.49 4.70
CA THR A 63 -8.45 11.29 5.05
C THR A 63 -7.78 10.37 4.03
N ASP A 64 -6.63 10.77 3.50
CA ASP A 64 -5.76 9.87 2.76
C ASP A 64 -5.18 8.82 3.72
N LEU A 65 -5.41 7.53 3.44
CA LEU A 65 -5.03 6.44 4.34
C LEU A 65 -3.53 6.40 4.59
N LEU A 66 -2.72 6.44 3.53
CA LEU A 66 -1.27 6.33 3.65
C LEU A 66 -0.69 7.55 4.38
N ALA A 67 -1.04 8.76 3.94
CA ALA A 67 -0.55 9.98 4.57
C ALA A 67 -1.00 10.09 6.05
N GLY A 68 -2.21 9.63 6.36
CA GLY A 68 -2.71 9.56 7.73
C GLY A 68 -1.92 8.57 8.59
N MET A 69 -1.59 7.39 8.05
CA MET A 69 -0.73 6.41 8.73
C MET A 69 0.69 6.95 8.93
N GLU A 70 1.32 7.53 7.90
CA GLU A 70 2.66 8.12 7.98
C GLU A 70 2.74 9.22 9.05
N LYS A 71 1.70 10.06 9.14
CA LYS A 71 1.59 11.07 10.19
C LYS A 71 1.58 10.42 11.58
N MET A 72 0.79 9.36 11.77
CA MET A 72 0.72 8.65 13.05
C MET A 72 2.00 7.89 13.38
N VAL A 73 2.69 7.31 12.38
CA VAL A 73 4.00 6.69 12.57
C VAL A 73 5.00 7.69 13.15
N LYS A 74 5.03 8.91 12.63
CA LYS A 74 5.90 9.99 13.15
C LYS A 74 5.47 10.45 14.54
N GLU A 75 4.19 10.78 14.74
CA GLU A 75 3.68 11.30 16.01
C GLU A 75 3.81 10.30 17.16
N GLN A 76 3.56 9.02 16.88
CA GLN A 76 3.66 7.93 17.85
C GLN A 76 5.07 7.34 17.92
N LYS A 77 6.05 7.91 17.19
CA LYS A 77 7.46 7.48 17.18
C LYS A 77 7.61 5.98 16.90
N ILE A 78 6.84 5.46 15.94
CA ILE A 78 6.85 4.04 15.60
C ILE A 78 8.06 3.76 14.71
N LYS A 79 8.99 2.93 15.21
CA LYS A 79 10.13 2.45 14.43
C LYS A 79 9.79 1.18 13.66
N ASN A 80 9.40 0.13 14.38
CA ASN A 80 9.08 -1.18 13.81
C ASN A 80 7.71 -1.63 14.30
N ALA A 81 6.84 -2.07 13.40
CA ALA A 81 5.52 -2.57 13.74
C ALA A 81 4.95 -3.51 12.66
N VAL A 82 3.88 -4.22 13.01
CA VAL A 82 3.06 -5.01 12.08
C VAL A 82 1.63 -4.48 12.09
N ILE A 83 1.01 -4.46 10.91
CA ILE A 83 -0.42 -4.16 10.76
C ILE A 83 -1.19 -5.45 11.06
N LEU A 84 -2.02 -5.41 12.11
CA LEU A 84 -2.75 -6.57 12.62
C LEU A 84 -4.11 -6.73 11.93
N SER A 85 -4.77 -5.62 11.62
CA SER A 85 -6.05 -5.60 10.93
C SER A 85 -6.38 -4.21 10.41
N ALA A 86 -7.26 -4.13 9.43
CA ALA A 86 -7.98 -2.91 9.11
C ALA A 86 -9.38 -3.19 8.57
N PHE A 87 -10.30 -2.26 8.80
CA PHE A 87 -11.66 -2.32 8.27
C PHE A 87 -12.23 -0.92 8.03
N GLY A 88 -13.21 -0.80 7.14
CA GLY A 88 -13.89 0.46 6.85
C GLY A 88 -14.29 0.57 5.38
N SER A 89 -14.24 1.79 4.84
CA SER A 89 -14.52 2.02 3.41
C SER A 89 -13.70 3.16 2.84
N VAL A 90 -13.43 3.08 1.54
CA VAL A 90 -12.78 4.12 0.74
C VAL A 90 -13.73 4.64 -0.33
N ARG A 91 -13.54 5.89 -0.74
CA ARG A 91 -14.36 6.54 -1.79
C ARG A 91 -13.66 6.58 -3.16
N ASN A 92 -12.38 6.25 -3.16
CA ASN A 92 -11.48 6.13 -4.30
C ASN A 92 -10.26 5.35 -3.82
N TYR A 93 -9.52 4.75 -4.75
CA TYR A 93 -8.36 3.94 -4.41
C TYR A 93 -7.23 4.10 -5.43
N HIS A 94 -6.02 3.92 -4.92
CA HIS A 94 -4.81 3.79 -5.72
C HIS A 94 -3.99 2.65 -5.12
N ILE A 95 -3.72 1.64 -5.93
CA ILE A 95 -2.97 0.46 -5.54
C ILE A 95 -1.99 0.06 -6.64
N HIS A 96 -0.95 -0.70 -6.28
CA HIS A 96 -0.17 -1.43 -7.27
C HIS A 96 -0.03 -2.92 -6.96
N GLN A 97 0.25 -3.70 -8.00
CA GLN A 97 0.42 -5.15 -7.93
C GLN A 97 1.64 -5.57 -8.75
N VAL A 98 2.38 -6.57 -8.28
CA VAL A 98 3.40 -7.23 -9.10
C VAL A 98 2.71 -8.07 -10.17
N THR A 99 3.15 -7.93 -11.42
CA THR A 99 2.41 -8.46 -12.60
C THR A 99 3.24 -9.32 -13.55
N ASN A 100 4.44 -9.70 -13.14
CA ASN A 100 5.29 -10.61 -13.90
C ASN A 100 5.94 -11.68 -13.00
N ARG A 101 6.68 -12.61 -13.63
CA ARG A 101 7.25 -13.80 -12.99
C ARG A 101 8.78 -13.85 -13.00
N THR A 102 9.43 -12.81 -13.51
CA THR A 102 10.88 -12.74 -13.67
C THR A 102 11.39 -11.36 -13.26
N PHE A 103 12.66 -11.25 -12.89
CA PHE A 103 13.28 -9.94 -12.70
C PHE A 103 13.68 -9.31 -14.04
N PRO A 104 13.69 -7.96 -14.16
CA PRO A 104 13.22 -6.99 -13.17
C PRO A 104 11.71 -7.10 -12.94
N SER A 105 11.25 -6.85 -11.71
CA SER A 105 9.83 -6.92 -11.38
C SER A 105 9.05 -5.81 -12.09
N LYS A 106 7.78 -6.05 -12.37
CA LYS A 106 6.85 -5.10 -13.00
C LYS A 106 5.66 -4.87 -12.10
N ASP A 107 5.39 -3.60 -11.83
CA ASP A 107 4.23 -3.19 -11.06
C ASP A 107 3.17 -2.60 -11.99
N THR A 108 1.94 -3.07 -11.85
CA THR A 108 0.79 -2.38 -12.42
C THR A 108 0.15 -1.52 -11.34
N TYR A 109 0.15 -0.21 -11.56
CA TYR A 109 -0.59 0.78 -10.80
C TYR A 109 -2.02 0.90 -11.34
N VAL A 110 -3.01 0.80 -10.46
CA VAL A 110 -4.43 1.00 -10.76
C VAL A 110 -4.94 2.10 -9.85
N GLN A 111 -5.46 3.16 -10.46
CA GLN A 111 -6.10 4.26 -9.74
C GLN A 111 -7.53 4.43 -10.24
N ASP A 112 -8.50 4.37 -9.34
CA ASP A 112 -9.87 4.78 -9.62
C ASP A 112 -10.21 5.98 -8.72
N PRO A 113 -10.37 7.20 -9.29
CA PRO A 113 -10.60 8.41 -8.53
C PRO A 113 -12.04 8.56 -8.02
N THR A 114 -12.97 7.69 -8.43
CA THR A 114 -14.40 7.86 -8.14
C THR A 114 -15.09 6.61 -7.58
N ALA A 115 -14.49 5.42 -7.71
CA ALA A 115 -15.09 4.19 -7.25
C ALA A 115 -14.94 3.99 -5.72
N PRO A 116 -16.04 3.75 -5.00
CA PRO A 116 -15.98 3.32 -3.61
C PRO A 116 -15.65 1.83 -3.50
N ALA A 117 -15.07 1.44 -2.37
CA ALA A 117 -14.87 0.04 -2.01
C ALA A 117 -14.86 -0.15 -0.49
N ASP A 118 -15.26 -1.33 -0.03
CA ASP A 118 -15.11 -1.71 1.37
C ASP A 118 -13.67 -2.14 1.63
N LEU A 119 -13.06 -1.58 2.68
CA LEU A 119 -11.78 -2.04 3.21
C LEU A 119 -12.06 -3.23 4.12
N ILE A 120 -11.75 -4.44 3.64
CA ILE A 120 -12.05 -5.69 4.33
C ILE A 120 -10.80 -6.37 4.91
N GLY A 121 -9.61 -5.83 4.63
CA GLY A 121 -8.37 -6.30 5.22
C GLY A 121 -7.19 -5.38 4.89
N MET A 122 -6.17 -5.42 5.76
CA MET A 122 -4.87 -4.81 5.54
C MET A 122 -3.82 -5.60 6.29
N GLY A 123 -2.68 -5.83 5.65
CA GLY A 123 -1.51 -6.46 6.25
C GLY A 123 -0.23 -5.77 5.79
N GLY A 124 0.85 -5.98 6.51
CA GLY A 124 2.13 -5.36 6.20
C GLY A 124 2.88 -4.91 7.43
N TYR A 125 3.96 -4.17 7.21
CA TYR A 125 4.89 -3.77 8.26
C TYR A 125 5.21 -2.28 8.19
N ILE A 126 5.60 -1.74 9.33
CA ILE A 126 6.32 -0.48 9.44
C ILE A 126 7.77 -0.88 9.72
N ILE A 127 8.69 -0.54 8.80
CA ILE A 127 10.10 -0.94 8.82
C ILE A 127 10.93 0.33 8.94
N ASN A 128 11.58 0.53 10.08
CA ASN A 128 12.35 1.74 10.38
C ASN A 128 11.58 3.05 10.08
N GLY A 129 10.28 3.07 10.39
CA GLY A 129 9.37 4.20 10.17
C GLY A 129 8.78 4.30 8.76
N THR A 130 9.13 3.41 7.84
CA THR A 130 8.55 3.34 6.49
C THR A 130 7.43 2.32 6.44
N ILE A 131 6.28 2.69 5.89
CA ILE A 131 5.12 1.79 5.76
C ILE A 131 5.25 0.97 4.49
N HIS A 132 5.13 -0.36 4.61
CA HIS A 132 4.87 -1.27 3.50
C HIS A 132 3.56 -2.01 3.81
N ALA A 133 2.45 -1.50 3.29
CA ALA A 133 1.11 -2.02 3.55
C ALA A 133 0.44 -2.50 2.26
N HIS A 134 -0.24 -3.64 2.35
CA HIS A 134 -1.14 -4.15 1.32
C HIS A 134 -2.56 -4.15 1.89
N LEU A 135 -3.53 -3.84 1.05
CA LEU A 135 -4.95 -3.85 1.44
C LEU A 135 -5.78 -4.77 0.54
N THR A 136 -6.87 -5.27 1.12
CA THR A 136 -7.94 -5.97 0.43
C THR A 136 -9.17 -5.08 0.42
N LEU A 137 -9.62 -4.76 -0.78
CA LEU A 137 -10.83 -4.02 -1.07
C LEU A 137 -11.90 -4.95 -1.62
N ALA A 138 -13.17 -4.62 -1.40
CA ALA A 138 -14.29 -5.35 -1.96
C ALA A 138 -15.36 -4.44 -2.55
N THR A 139 -15.97 -4.93 -3.62
CA THR A 139 -17.20 -4.39 -4.22
C THR A 139 -18.22 -5.52 -4.32
N PRO A 140 -19.48 -5.25 -4.71
CA PRO A 140 -20.44 -6.31 -4.99
C PRO A 140 -19.97 -7.34 -6.04
N ASN A 141 -18.98 -6.99 -6.87
CA ASN A 141 -18.46 -7.86 -7.93
C ASN A 141 -17.28 -8.75 -7.47
N GLY A 142 -16.81 -8.59 -6.23
CA GLY A 142 -15.72 -9.37 -5.67
C GLY A 142 -14.65 -8.54 -4.97
N ALA A 143 -13.67 -9.27 -4.41
CA ALA A 143 -12.52 -8.70 -3.73
C ALA A 143 -11.33 -8.51 -4.67
N PHE A 144 -10.57 -7.44 -4.44
CA PHE A 144 -9.34 -7.10 -5.14
C PHE A 144 -8.39 -6.42 -4.15
N GLY A 145 -7.14 -6.18 -4.52
CA GLY A 145 -6.18 -5.61 -3.59
C GLY A 145 -4.80 -5.46 -4.16
N GLY A 146 -3.92 -4.82 -3.40
CA GLY A 146 -2.54 -4.55 -3.78
C GLY A 146 -1.83 -3.74 -2.71
N HIS A 147 -0.64 -3.28 -3.03
CA HIS A 147 0.10 -2.34 -2.21
C HIS A 147 -0.64 -1.00 -2.14
N LEU A 148 -0.73 -0.42 -0.94
CA LEU A 148 -1.37 0.88 -0.68
C LEU A 148 -0.56 2.02 -1.29
N GLU A 149 -1.18 2.84 -2.13
CA GLU A 149 -0.56 4.03 -2.70
C GLU A 149 -1.24 5.33 -2.25
N PRO A 150 -0.55 6.49 -2.32
CA PRO A 150 -1.16 7.79 -2.08
C PRO A 150 -2.37 8.03 -2.98
N GLY A 151 -3.38 8.72 -2.47
CA GLY A 151 -4.64 8.94 -3.17
C GLY A 151 -5.67 7.84 -2.93
N THR A 152 -5.59 7.15 -1.80
CA THR A 152 -6.64 6.22 -1.32
C THR A 152 -7.36 6.86 -0.14
N ASN A 153 -8.55 7.42 -0.37
CA ASN A 153 -9.23 8.26 0.62
C ASN A 153 -10.40 7.55 1.29
N VAL A 154 -10.52 7.74 2.60
CA VAL A 154 -11.57 7.18 3.44
C VAL A 154 -12.96 7.73 3.08
N PHE A 155 -13.97 6.86 3.07
CA PHE A 155 -15.37 7.26 2.89
C PHE A 155 -16.10 7.46 4.23
N THR A 156 -16.57 6.40 4.90
CA THR A 156 -17.30 6.58 6.17
C THR A 156 -16.34 6.73 7.34
N PHE A 157 -15.48 5.72 7.50
CA PHE A 157 -14.35 5.67 8.40
C PHE A 157 -13.41 4.57 7.90
N ALA A 158 -12.20 4.56 8.43
CA ALA A 158 -11.34 3.39 8.42
C ALA A 158 -10.71 3.23 9.79
N THR A 159 -10.40 2.01 10.16
CA THR A 159 -9.68 1.69 11.39
C THR A 159 -8.53 0.76 11.03
N VAL A 160 -7.34 1.06 11.56
CA VAL A 160 -6.12 0.24 11.38
C VAL A 160 -5.56 -0.08 12.76
N CYS A 161 -5.38 -1.37 13.05
CA CYS A 161 -4.76 -1.86 14.28
C CYS A 161 -3.29 -2.21 14.02
N ILE A 162 -2.40 -1.72 14.87
CA ILE A 162 -0.95 -1.85 14.72
C ILE A 162 -0.37 -2.45 15.99
N GLY A 163 0.43 -3.50 15.86
CA GLY A 163 1.30 -4.01 16.92
C GLY A 163 2.69 -3.42 16.79
N VAL A 164 3.06 -2.50 17.69
CA VAL A 164 4.39 -1.89 17.73
C VAL A 164 5.34 -2.85 18.45
N PHE A 165 6.46 -3.19 17.82
CA PHE A 165 7.44 -4.10 18.41
C PHE A 165 8.26 -3.41 19.50
N GLU A 166 8.71 -4.20 20.48
CA GLU A 166 9.79 -3.81 21.39
C GLU A 166 11.06 -3.44 20.61
N ASP A 167 11.89 -2.60 21.23
CA ASP A 167 13.20 -2.24 20.68
C ASP A 167 14.09 -3.49 20.51
N GLY A 168 14.94 -3.45 19.48
CA GLY A 168 15.94 -4.50 19.21
C GLY A 168 15.55 -5.54 18.16
N ILE A 169 14.29 -5.55 17.69
CA ILE A 169 13.92 -6.35 16.51
C ILE A 169 14.61 -5.82 15.25
N ASP A 170 15.19 -6.71 14.44
CA ASP A 170 15.72 -6.39 13.12
C ASP A 170 14.84 -6.98 12.02
N ILE A 171 13.99 -6.12 11.44
CA ILE A 171 13.16 -6.41 10.28
C ILE A 171 13.60 -5.59 9.05
N SER A 172 14.83 -5.06 9.04
CA SER A 172 15.29 -4.10 8.03
C SER A 172 15.33 -4.64 6.60
N ARG A 173 15.23 -5.97 6.42
CA ARG A 173 15.35 -6.65 5.12
C ARG A 173 14.12 -7.44 4.69
N ILE A 174 13.03 -7.41 5.45
CA ILE A 174 11.88 -8.30 5.18
C ILE A 174 11.18 -8.02 3.84
N ASP A 175 11.37 -6.83 3.27
CA ASP A 175 10.89 -6.45 1.94
C ASP A 175 12.03 -6.24 0.91
N ASP A 176 13.23 -6.72 1.23
CA ASP A 176 14.41 -6.67 0.34
C ASP A 176 14.38 -7.84 -0.66
N LYS A 177 13.89 -7.57 -1.88
CA LYS A 177 13.87 -8.57 -2.97
C LYS A 177 15.26 -9.07 -3.42
N THR A 178 16.34 -8.42 -3.00
CA THR A 178 17.72 -8.84 -3.30
C THR A 178 18.30 -9.76 -2.24
N TRP A 179 17.60 -9.95 -1.12
CA TRP A 179 17.95 -10.90 -0.06
C TRP A 179 17.51 -12.31 -0.42
N ARG A 180 18.26 -12.97 -1.30
CA ARG A 180 17.99 -14.32 -1.75
C ARG A 180 19.26 -15.06 -2.11
#